data_AF-A0A4Y1R4H3-F1
#
_entry.id   AF-A0A4Y1R4H3-F1
#
_cell.length_a   1.000
_cell.length_b   1.000
_cell.length_c   1.000
_cell.angle_alpha   90.00
_cell.angle_beta   90.00
_cell.angle_gamma   90.00
#
_symmetry.space_group_name_H-M   'P 1'
#
loop_
_entity.id
_entity.type
_entity.pdbx_description
1 polymer ?
#
loop_
_entity_poly.entity_id
_entity_poly.type
_entity_poly.pdbx_seq_one_letter_code
_entity_poly.pdbx_strand_id
1 'polypeptide(L)'
;MENIGSFNPSVCKGKEWKGVLKEWLNLLKLMHNLKSFYQNQFLKEVLQNRRHRPDLVPMVIRLLMPKVRKLKKHASQKLSRVNHRKAVLGFIAQVEVEKLPLFFVLLIKPLQIVSMGSDGAASWFWTLPNSSLAEFQALDFLKYFTLSNISALSWKKRSGFLHVIEDILGVFDASRVGPFLDFLMGLGLDVAKGNGSSVENYPDVDLTLLGKDSAVENNVLISTTLRQFKDLRSLCLKIVSFVLNKYEDHEFSCEFWDLFFMSVKPLIDGFKQEGPSGQKPSSLFSCFLALSRSQKLVPLLYREQKLVPDILSILTVTSASEAIISCVLKFVENLLNLDHELDDEDSAVKRVILPNLEALIDSLHSLFHSNNAAKRKLFKHPGDAETRIFKFLPKYI
;
A
#
# COMPACT_ATOMS: atom_id res chain seq x y z
N MET A 1 -33.82 -18.97 -16.67
CA MET A 1 -33.34 -18.42 -17.95
C MET A 1 -34.41 -17.48 -18.47
N GLU A 2 -34.28 -16.19 -18.22
CA GLU A 2 -35.07 -15.14 -18.89
C GLU A 2 -34.09 -14.18 -19.56
N ASN A 3 -34.46 -13.82 -20.78
CA ASN A 3 -33.62 -13.26 -21.81
C ASN A 3 -33.19 -11.84 -21.44
N ILE A 4 -31.88 -11.59 -21.42
CA ILE A 4 -31.27 -10.27 -21.27
C ILE A 4 -31.75 -9.43 -22.46
N GLY A 5 -32.59 -8.44 -22.20
CA GLY A 5 -33.05 -7.49 -23.20
C GLY A 5 -31.85 -6.77 -23.82
N SER A 6 -31.56 -7.10 -25.07
CA SER A 6 -30.72 -6.29 -25.95
C SER A 6 -31.20 -4.84 -25.91
N PHE A 7 -30.28 -3.91 -25.70
CA PHE A 7 -30.52 -2.46 -25.75
C PHE A 7 -31.32 -2.11 -27.01
N ASN A 8 -32.57 -1.66 -26.83
CA ASN A 8 -33.43 -1.24 -27.92
C ASN A 8 -33.34 0.29 -28.06
N PRO A 9 -32.71 0.83 -29.12
CA PRO A 9 -32.51 2.28 -29.31
C PRO A 9 -33.82 3.07 -29.47
N SER A 10 -34.95 2.37 -29.62
CA SER A 10 -36.26 2.97 -29.92
C SER A 10 -37.07 3.42 -28.69
N VAL A 11 -36.59 3.16 -27.46
CA VAL A 11 -37.40 3.37 -26.24
C VAL A 11 -37.21 4.76 -25.60
N CYS A 12 -36.12 5.49 -25.87
CA CYS A 12 -35.92 6.84 -25.30
C CYS A 12 -36.23 7.93 -26.35
N LYS A 13 -37.45 8.48 -26.33
CA LYS A 13 -37.88 9.56 -27.24
C LYS A 13 -37.14 10.88 -26.92
N GLY A 14 -36.76 11.64 -27.95
CA GLY A 14 -35.84 12.80 -27.89
C GLY A 14 -36.13 13.95 -26.90
N LYS A 15 -37.26 13.96 -26.18
CA LYS A 15 -37.50 14.88 -25.05
C LYS A 15 -36.76 14.47 -23.77
N GLU A 16 -36.59 13.17 -23.53
CA GLU A 16 -35.89 12.64 -22.34
C GLU A 16 -34.39 12.87 -22.46
N TRP A 17 -33.82 12.71 -23.66
CA TRP A 17 -32.42 13.02 -23.93
C TRP A 17 -32.06 14.48 -23.71
N LYS A 18 -32.97 15.43 -23.96
CA LYS A 18 -32.74 16.85 -23.65
C LYS A 18 -32.67 17.11 -22.15
N GLY A 19 -33.50 16.43 -21.35
CA GLY A 19 -33.45 16.49 -19.89
C GLY A 19 -32.11 15.94 -19.39
N VAL A 20 -31.78 14.72 -19.82
CA VAL A 20 -30.52 14.06 -19.49
C VAL A 20 -29.32 14.92 -19.93
N LEU A 21 -29.24 15.41 -21.17
CA LEU A 21 -28.15 16.27 -21.65
C LEU A 21 -28.03 17.59 -20.88
N LYS A 22 -29.15 18.15 -20.40
CA LYS A 22 -29.14 19.36 -19.56
C LYS A 22 -28.63 19.05 -18.16
N GLU A 23 -28.97 17.88 -17.61
CA GLU A 23 -28.39 17.35 -16.38
C GLU A 23 -26.88 17.10 -16.55
N TRP A 24 -26.45 16.47 -17.64
CA TRP A 24 -25.04 16.27 -18.01
C TRP A 24 -24.27 17.59 -18.11
N LEU A 25 -24.84 18.59 -18.80
CA LEU A 25 -24.23 19.89 -18.95
C LEU A 25 -24.11 20.62 -17.61
N ASN A 26 -25.12 20.49 -16.74
CA ASN A 26 -25.08 21.03 -15.38
C ASN A 26 -24.07 20.30 -14.50
N LEU A 27 -23.99 18.96 -14.58
CA LEU A 27 -22.98 18.14 -13.92
C LEU A 27 -21.57 18.54 -14.36
N LEU A 28 -21.33 18.70 -15.66
CA LEU A 28 -20.06 19.16 -16.22
C LEU A 28 -19.69 20.56 -15.73
N LYS A 29 -20.65 21.49 -15.67
CA LYS A 29 -20.46 22.85 -15.12
C LYS A 29 -20.16 22.84 -13.63
N LEU A 30 -20.85 22.00 -12.84
CA LEU A 30 -20.62 21.82 -11.41
C LEU A 30 -19.29 21.14 -11.10
N MET A 31 -18.89 20.17 -11.93
CA MET A 31 -17.59 19.51 -11.88
C MET A 31 -16.43 20.46 -12.21
N HIS A 32 -16.68 21.59 -12.85
CA HIS A 32 -15.68 22.65 -13.03
C HIS A 32 -15.45 23.43 -11.72
N ASN A 33 -16.39 23.41 -10.77
CA ASN A 33 -16.33 24.15 -9.51
C ASN A 33 -16.49 23.22 -8.29
N LEU A 34 -15.49 22.36 -8.08
CA LEU A 34 -15.56 21.23 -7.13
C LEU A 34 -15.76 21.56 -5.65
N LYS A 35 -15.67 22.84 -5.23
CA LYS A 35 -16.04 23.25 -3.85
C LYS A 35 -17.53 23.03 -3.57
N SER A 36 -18.40 23.15 -4.57
CA SER A 36 -19.84 22.89 -4.41
C SER A 36 -20.22 21.43 -4.65
N PHE A 37 -19.29 20.59 -5.12
CA PHE A 37 -19.55 19.21 -5.58
C PHE A 37 -19.85 18.23 -4.44
N TYR A 38 -19.15 18.36 -3.30
CA TYR A 38 -19.36 17.51 -2.12
C TYR A 38 -20.66 17.84 -1.37
N GLN A 39 -21.17 19.07 -1.49
CA GLN A 39 -22.36 19.57 -0.81
C GLN A 39 -23.60 19.61 -1.72
N ASN A 40 -23.51 19.14 -2.96
CA ASN A 40 -24.60 19.33 -3.92
C ASN A 40 -25.67 18.24 -3.80
N GLN A 41 -26.82 18.61 -3.24
CA GLN A 41 -28.03 17.79 -3.17
C GLN A 41 -28.44 17.23 -4.55
N PHE A 42 -28.19 17.98 -5.64
CA PHE A 42 -28.53 17.57 -7.00
C PHE A 42 -27.77 16.33 -7.48
N LEU A 43 -26.46 16.24 -7.19
CA LEU A 43 -25.65 15.06 -7.54
C LEU A 43 -26.10 13.83 -6.77
N LYS A 44 -26.48 14.03 -5.51
CA LYS A 44 -27.03 12.98 -4.66
C LYS A 44 -28.37 12.48 -5.20
N GLU A 45 -29.26 13.39 -5.61
CA GLU A 45 -30.55 13.08 -6.23
C GLU A 45 -30.42 12.37 -7.59
N VAL A 46 -29.52 12.85 -8.45
CA VAL A 46 -29.24 12.24 -9.76
C VAL A 46 -28.64 10.84 -9.61
N LEU A 47 -27.73 10.65 -8.65
CA LEU A 47 -27.23 9.31 -8.34
C LEU A 47 -28.31 8.43 -7.69
N GLN A 48 -29.18 8.97 -6.84
CA GLN A 48 -30.27 8.23 -6.20
C GLN A 48 -31.38 7.83 -7.18
N ASN A 49 -31.51 8.49 -8.33
CA ASN A 49 -32.47 8.11 -9.36
C ASN A 49 -32.09 6.77 -10.02
N ARG A 50 -32.69 5.68 -9.52
CA ARG A 50 -32.34 4.29 -9.86
C ARG A 50 -32.46 3.94 -11.35
N ARG A 51 -33.28 4.67 -12.13
CA ARG A 51 -33.57 4.30 -13.53
C ARG A 51 -32.42 4.57 -14.50
N HIS A 52 -31.62 5.61 -14.26
CA HIS A 52 -30.51 5.99 -15.15
C HIS A 52 -29.13 5.78 -14.52
N ARG A 53 -29.08 5.44 -13.23
CA ARG A 53 -27.85 5.19 -12.46
C ARG A 53 -26.92 4.16 -13.11
N PRO A 54 -27.38 3.02 -13.66
CA PRO A 54 -26.49 2.02 -14.28
C PRO A 54 -25.69 2.55 -15.47
N ASP A 55 -26.28 3.43 -16.27
CA ASP A 55 -25.63 4.01 -17.46
C ASP A 55 -24.80 5.27 -17.12
N LEU A 56 -25.26 6.03 -16.13
CA LEU A 56 -24.65 7.30 -15.71
C LEU A 56 -23.35 7.08 -14.94
N VAL A 57 -23.33 6.15 -14.00
CA VAL A 57 -22.17 5.92 -13.11
C VAL A 57 -20.89 5.60 -13.90
N PRO A 58 -20.88 4.67 -14.88
CA PRO A 58 -19.70 4.39 -15.68
C PRO A 58 -19.14 5.60 -16.42
N MET A 59 -20.02 6.44 -16.97
CA MET A 59 -19.64 7.65 -17.68
C MET A 59 -19.09 8.72 -16.73
N VAL A 60 -19.68 8.89 -15.54
CA VAL A 60 -19.16 9.80 -14.50
C VAL A 60 -17.77 9.34 -14.03
N ILE A 61 -17.56 8.04 -13.79
CA ILE A 61 -16.24 7.49 -13.45
C ILE A 61 -15.23 7.83 -14.55
N ARG A 62 -15.56 7.57 -15.83
CA ARG A 62 -14.70 7.89 -16.98
C ARG A 62 -14.37 9.38 -17.07
N LEU A 63 -15.33 10.25 -16.77
CA LEU A 63 -15.18 11.70 -16.80
C LEU A 63 -14.29 12.23 -15.66
N LEU A 64 -14.41 11.66 -14.47
CA LEU A 64 -13.63 12.03 -13.28
C LEU A 64 -12.22 11.44 -13.29
N MET A 65 -12.02 10.33 -13.98
CA MET A 65 -10.77 9.58 -14.01
C MET A 65 -9.52 10.43 -14.38
N PRO A 66 -9.56 11.33 -15.38
CA PRO A 66 -8.42 12.23 -15.66
C PRO A 66 -8.09 13.16 -14.49
N LYS A 67 -9.06 13.51 -13.63
CA LYS A 67 -8.83 14.36 -12.44
C LYS A 67 -8.14 13.59 -11.31
N VAL A 68 -8.38 12.29 -11.21
CA VAL A 68 -7.67 11.40 -10.28
C VAL A 68 -6.23 11.17 -10.75
N ARG A 69 -6.03 10.96 -12.06
CA ARG A 69 -4.73 10.60 -12.66
C ARG A 69 -3.79 11.79 -12.95
N LYS A 70 -4.27 13.03 -13.07
CA LYS A 70 -3.44 14.17 -13.51
C LYS A 70 -2.38 14.54 -12.47
N LEU A 71 -1.15 14.12 -12.75
CA LEU A 71 0.06 14.18 -11.91
C LEU A 71 0.94 15.44 -12.10
N LYS A 72 0.40 16.61 -12.48
CA LYS A 72 1.27 17.79 -12.65
C LYS A 72 1.67 18.38 -11.29
N LYS A 73 2.91 18.14 -10.87
CA LYS A 73 3.62 18.82 -9.77
C LYS A 73 4.08 20.21 -10.26
N HIS A 74 3.29 21.26 -10.03
CA HIS A 74 3.85 22.61 -9.93
C HIS A 74 3.94 22.96 -8.43
N ALA A 75 5.11 23.41 -8.00
CA ALA A 75 5.48 23.55 -6.60
C ALA A 75 4.58 24.51 -5.80
N SER A 76 3.86 25.43 -6.46
CA SER A 76 3.05 26.47 -5.81
C SER A 76 1.62 26.05 -5.42
N GLN A 77 1.14 24.85 -5.78
CA GLN A 77 -0.28 24.45 -5.56
C GLN A 77 -0.45 23.09 -4.87
N LYS A 78 0.55 22.66 -4.08
CA LYS A 78 0.61 21.31 -3.48
C LYS A 78 -0.60 20.96 -2.60
N LEU A 79 -1.11 21.91 -1.81
CA LEU A 79 -2.21 21.65 -0.86
C LEU A 79 -3.59 21.65 -1.55
N SER A 80 -3.84 22.60 -2.45
CA SER A 80 -5.12 22.74 -3.17
C SER A 80 -5.44 21.54 -4.08
N ARG A 81 -4.41 20.92 -4.69
CA ARG A 81 -4.57 19.80 -5.64
C ARG A 81 -4.73 18.43 -4.97
N VAL A 82 -4.04 18.19 -3.85
CA VAL A 82 -4.28 16.98 -3.04
C VAL A 82 -5.72 16.99 -2.52
N ASN A 83 -6.20 18.15 -2.06
CA ASN A 83 -7.61 18.32 -1.67
C ASN A 83 -8.58 18.10 -2.85
N HIS A 84 -8.20 18.49 -4.07
CA HIS A 84 -8.99 18.24 -5.27
C HIS A 84 -9.11 16.75 -5.61
N ARG A 85 -7.99 16.00 -5.60
CA ARG A 85 -7.99 14.56 -5.85
C ARG A 85 -8.78 13.83 -4.77
N LYS A 86 -8.57 14.16 -3.49
CA LYS A 86 -9.32 13.59 -2.37
C LYS A 86 -10.82 13.90 -2.44
N ALA A 87 -11.22 15.09 -2.89
CA ALA A 87 -12.64 15.41 -3.10
C ALA A 87 -13.28 14.56 -4.20
N VAL A 88 -12.58 14.37 -5.33
CA VAL A 88 -13.05 13.49 -6.42
C VAL A 88 -13.14 12.04 -5.92
N LEU A 89 -12.11 11.57 -5.19
CA LEU A 89 -12.12 10.24 -4.58
C LEU A 89 -13.24 10.09 -3.55
N GLY A 90 -13.55 11.13 -2.79
CA GLY A 90 -14.63 11.12 -1.79
C GLY A 90 -16.00 10.98 -2.42
N PHE A 91 -16.18 11.48 -3.64
CA PHE A 91 -17.36 11.21 -4.44
C PHE A 91 -17.38 9.78 -4.99
N ILE A 92 -16.26 9.31 -5.55
CA ILE A 92 -16.17 7.94 -6.08
C ILE A 92 -16.38 6.91 -4.96
N ALA A 93 -15.95 7.19 -3.74
CA ALA A 93 -16.16 6.35 -2.56
C ALA A 93 -17.66 6.17 -2.20
N GLN A 94 -18.55 7.05 -2.68
CA GLN A 94 -20.00 6.93 -2.48
C GLN A 94 -20.69 6.05 -3.54
N VAL A 95 -19.96 5.61 -4.56
CA VAL A 95 -20.47 4.71 -5.59
C VAL A 95 -20.63 3.29 -5.03
N GLU A 96 -21.64 2.57 -5.52
CA GLU A 96 -21.84 1.14 -5.27
C GLU A 96 -20.58 0.33 -5.54
N VAL A 97 -20.25 -0.60 -4.63
CA VAL A 97 -19.01 -1.40 -4.69
C VAL A 97 -18.97 -2.21 -5.99
N GLU A 98 -20.13 -2.65 -6.46
CA GLU A 98 -20.35 -3.41 -7.67
C GLU A 98 -19.98 -2.65 -8.95
N LYS A 99 -19.88 -1.31 -8.87
CA LYS A 99 -19.53 -0.43 -10.00
C LYS A 99 -18.10 0.12 -9.90
N LEU A 100 -17.42 -0.09 -8.77
CA LEU A 100 -16.02 0.29 -8.59
C LEU A 100 -14.99 -0.48 -9.43
N PRO A 101 -15.24 -1.71 -9.95
CA PRO A 101 -14.27 -2.38 -10.84
C PRO A 101 -13.82 -1.50 -12.01
N LEU A 102 -14.76 -0.79 -12.64
CA LEU A 102 -14.43 0.14 -13.72
C LEU A 102 -13.45 1.24 -13.28
N PHE A 103 -13.60 1.78 -12.07
CA PHE A 103 -12.69 2.78 -11.53
C PHE A 103 -11.26 2.21 -11.40
N PHE A 104 -11.11 1.02 -10.82
CA PHE A 104 -9.81 0.38 -10.59
C PHE A 104 -9.13 -0.09 -11.89
N VAL A 105 -9.89 -0.62 -12.84
CA VAL A 105 -9.38 -0.96 -14.19
C VAL A 105 -8.91 0.29 -14.92
N LEU A 106 -9.69 1.38 -14.86
CA LEU A 106 -9.25 2.64 -15.42
C LEU A 106 -8.02 3.17 -14.68
N LEU A 107 -7.88 3.00 -13.38
CA LEU A 107 -6.75 3.51 -12.63
C LEU A 107 -5.38 3.05 -13.21
N ILE A 108 -5.28 1.80 -13.65
CA ILE A 108 -4.04 1.21 -14.20
C ILE A 108 -3.78 1.57 -15.67
N LYS A 109 -4.79 1.99 -16.44
CA LYS A 109 -4.68 2.29 -17.88
C LYS A 109 -3.50 3.22 -18.26
N PRO A 110 -3.17 4.30 -17.53
CA PRO A 110 -2.07 5.21 -17.88
C PRO A 110 -0.67 4.59 -17.74
N LEU A 111 -0.58 3.45 -17.05
CA LEU A 111 0.69 2.74 -16.92
C LEU A 111 1.08 2.07 -18.24
N GLN A 112 0.18 1.93 -19.23
CA GLN A 112 0.51 1.39 -20.57
C GLN A 112 1.25 0.04 -20.51
N ILE A 113 0.96 -0.75 -19.49
CA ILE A 113 1.62 -2.03 -19.20
C ILE A 113 1.15 -3.12 -20.17
N VAL A 114 -0.06 -2.98 -20.74
CA VAL A 114 -0.57 -3.90 -21.75
C VAL A 114 -0.04 -3.47 -23.11
N SER A 115 0.87 -4.26 -23.68
CA SER A 115 1.24 -4.14 -25.11
C SER A 115 0.00 -4.43 -25.95
N MET A 116 -0.22 -3.62 -26.99
CA MET A 116 -1.40 -3.63 -27.84
C MET A 116 -1.45 -4.85 -28.81
N GLY A 117 -0.81 -5.96 -28.46
CA GLY A 117 -0.55 -7.10 -29.34
C GLY A 117 -1.33 -8.37 -28.97
N SER A 118 -2.12 -8.83 -29.94
CA SER A 118 -2.66 -10.18 -30.17
C SER A 118 -3.65 -10.81 -29.19
N ASP A 119 -3.62 -10.53 -27.89
CA ASP A 119 -4.65 -11.05 -26.96
C ASP A 119 -5.75 -10.03 -26.73
N GLY A 120 -7.01 -10.48 -26.69
CA GLY A 120 -8.22 -9.66 -26.55
C GLY A 120 -8.27 -8.67 -25.37
N ALA A 121 -7.24 -8.62 -24.53
CA ALA A 121 -7.01 -7.70 -23.43
C ALA A 121 -7.07 -6.20 -23.83
N ALA A 122 -6.68 -5.85 -25.06
CA ALA A 122 -6.79 -4.48 -25.56
C ALA A 122 -8.25 -4.01 -25.72
N SER A 123 -9.19 -4.94 -25.93
CA SER A 123 -10.62 -4.62 -26.05
C SER A 123 -11.25 -4.28 -24.69
N TRP A 124 -10.76 -4.87 -23.59
CA TRP A 124 -11.41 -4.80 -22.27
C TRP A 124 -11.40 -3.40 -21.63
N PHE A 125 -10.38 -2.58 -21.88
CA PHE A 125 -10.36 -1.19 -21.38
C PHE A 125 -11.42 -0.28 -22.00
N TRP A 126 -12.06 -0.71 -23.08
CA TRP A 126 -13.02 0.06 -23.85
C TRP A 126 -14.41 -0.60 -23.90
N THR A 127 -14.50 -1.93 -23.80
CA THR A 127 -15.77 -2.70 -23.91
C THR A 127 -16.45 -3.02 -22.59
N LEU A 128 -16.02 -2.42 -21.47
CA LEU A 128 -16.55 -2.72 -20.14
C LEU A 128 -17.46 -1.59 -19.61
N PRO A 129 -18.66 -1.34 -20.17
CA PRO A 129 -19.68 -0.55 -19.49
C PRO A 129 -20.22 -1.25 -18.24
N ASN A 130 -20.07 -2.58 -18.13
CA ASN A 130 -20.83 -3.41 -17.20
C ASN A 130 -19.99 -4.38 -16.34
N SER A 131 -18.70 -4.12 -16.07
CA SER A 131 -17.95 -5.03 -15.17
C SER A 131 -18.67 -5.14 -13.83
N SER A 132 -19.13 -6.35 -13.55
CA SER A 132 -19.64 -6.70 -12.24
C SER A 132 -18.46 -7.00 -11.32
N LEU A 133 -18.66 -6.86 -10.01
CA LEU A 133 -17.67 -7.27 -9.02
C LEU A 133 -17.31 -8.77 -9.15
N ALA A 134 -18.27 -9.60 -9.55
CA ALA A 134 -18.08 -11.03 -9.73
C ALA A 134 -17.07 -11.38 -10.85
N GLU A 135 -16.94 -10.51 -11.85
CA GLU A 135 -15.97 -10.66 -12.95
C GLU A 135 -14.60 -10.02 -12.63
N PHE A 136 -14.50 -9.25 -11.55
CA PHE A 136 -13.27 -8.58 -11.19
C PHE A 136 -12.35 -9.56 -10.45
N GLN A 137 -11.34 -10.08 -11.15
CA GLN A 137 -10.27 -10.87 -10.54
C GLN A 137 -8.97 -10.08 -10.53
N ALA A 138 -8.42 -9.81 -9.35
CA ALA A 138 -7.19 -9.03 -9.19
C ALA A 138 -6.02 -9.61 -10.00
N LEU A 139 -5.88 -10.95 -9.98
CA LEU A 139 -4.82 -11.69 -10.65
C LEU A 139 -4.82 -11.51 -12.18
N ASP A 140 -6.00 -11.31 -12.78
CA ASP A 140 -6.11 -11.04 -14.21
C ASP A 140 -5.45 -9.74 -14.63
N PHE A 141 -5.32 -8.78 -13.73
CA PHE A 141 -4.66 -7.51 -14.01
C PHE A 141 -3.19 -7.53 -13.60
N LEU A 142 -2.86 -8.16 -12.47
CA LEU A 142 -1.49 -8.24 -11.96
C LEU A 142 -0.56 -9.00 -12.91
N LYS A 143 -1.04 -10.00 -13.66
CA LYS A 143 -0.23 -10.73 -14.65
C LYS A 143 0.44 -9.85 -15.71
N TYR A 144 -0.13 -8.66 -15.98
CA TYR A 144 0.45 -7.73 -16.93
C TYR A 144 1.62 -6.93 -16.35
N PHE A 145 1.71 -6.79 -15.02
CA PHE A 145 2.78 -6.08 -14.30
C PHE A 145 4.05 -6.93 -14.25
N THR A 146 4.56 -7.31 -15.43
CA THR A 146 5.83 -8.01 -15.57
C THR A 146 7.00 -7.07 -15.26
N LEU A 147 8.15 -7.65 -14.92
CA LEU A 147 9.38 -6.89 -14.67
C LEU A 147 9.75 -5.97 -15.84
N SER A 148 9.54 -6.40 -17.09
CA SER A 148 9.82 -5.62 -18.30
C SER A 148 8.86 -4.44 -18.47
N ASN A 149 7.56 -4.64 -18.22
CA ASN A 149 6.58 -3.56 -18.35
C ASN A 149 6.75 -2.51 -17.26
N ILE A 150 7.07 -2.95 -16.04
CA ILE A 150 7.34 -2.05 -14.92
C ILE A 150 8.64 -1.27 -15.16
N SER A 151 9.71 -1.95 -15.61
CA SER A 151 11.00 -1.30 -15.88
C SER A 151 10.88 -0.18 -16.92
N ALA A 152 10.01 -0.35 -17.92
CA ALA A 152 9.68 0.68 -18.90
C ALA A 152 8.95 1.91 -18.34
N LEU A 153 8.34 1.83 -17.15
CA LEU A 153 7.68 2.98 -16.52
C LEU A 153 8.72 3.96 -15.97
N SER A 154 8.56 5.24 -16.32
CA SER A 154 9.35 6.30 -15.69
C SER A 154 9.09 6.40 -14.20
N TRP A 155 10.12 6.75 -13.44
CA TRP A 155 10.04 7.05 -12.01
C TRP A 155 8.83 7.93 -11.64
N LYS A 156 8.61 9.00 -12.40
CA LYS A 156 7.52 9.96 -12.17
C LYS A 156 6.14 9.30 -12.29
N LYS A 157 5.95 8.37 -13.23
CA LYS A 157 4.70 7.60 -13.37
C LYS A 157 4.50 6.69 -12.15
N ARG A 158 5.54 5.95 -11.75
CA ARG A 158 5.51 5.03 -10.59
C ARG A 158 5.20 5.75 -9.28
N SER A 159 5.99 6.79 -8.95
CA SER A 159 5.80 7.60 -7.74
C SER A 159 4.43 8.28 -7.73
N GLY A 160 4.00 8.80 -8.88
CA GLY A 160 2.69 9.42 -9.01
C GLY A 160 1.56 8.42 -8.73
N PHE A 161 1.68 7.20 -9.24
CA PHE A 161 0.71 6.14 -9.04
C PHE A 161 0.60 5.71 -7.57
N LEU A 162 1.72 5.51 -6.87
CA LEU A 162 1.70 5.18 -5.44
C LEU A 162 0.98 6.25 -4.60
N HIS A 163 1.19 7.54 -4.90
CA HIS A 163 0.47 8.60 -4.21
C HIS A 163 -1.03 8.67 -4.57
N VAL A 164 -1.46 8.09 -5.69
CA VAL A 164 -2.88 7.93 -5.99
C VAL A 164 -3.45 6.78 -5.16
N ILE A 165 -2.72 5.65 -5.04
CA ILE A 165 -3.10 4.54 -4.17
C ILE A 165 -3.22 5.02 -2.71
N GLU A 166 -2.23 5.76 -2.21
CA GLU A 166 -2.24 6.36 -0.87
C GLU A 166 -3.49 7.23 -0.64
N ASP A 167 -3.85 8.10 -1.59
CA ASP A 167 -5.03 8.93 -1.47
C ASP A 167 -6.35 8.14 -1.56
N ILE A 168 -6.42 7.08 -2.37
CA ILE A 168 -7.57 6.17 -2.43
C ILE A 168 -7.77 5.52 -1.06
N LEU A 169 -6.71 4.93 -0.51
CA LEU A 169 -6.76 4.24 0.77
C LEU A 169 -7.01 5.21 1.94
N GLY A 170 -6.60 6.47 1.81
CA GLY A 170 -6.89 7.52 2.78
C GLY A 170 -8.36 7.98 2.78
N VAL A 171 -9.08 7.82 1.66
CA VAL A 171 -10.45 8.33 1.49
C VAL A 171 -11.51 7.23 1.58
N PHE A 172 -11.24 6.04 1.03
CA PHE A 172 -12.21 4.96 1.01
C PHE A 172 -12.29 4.30 2.40
N ASP A 173 -13.49 3.80 2.73
CA ASP A 173 -13.70 2.96 3.91
C ASP A 173 -13.49 1.46 3.56
N ALA A 174 -13.47 0.63 4.61
CA ALA A 174 -13.21 -0.80 4.49
C ALA A 174 -14.23 -1.52 3.59
N SER A 175 -15.51 -1.17 3.72
CA SER A 175 -16.59 -1.79 2.94
C SER A 175 -16.47 -1.51 1.44
N ARG A 176 -15.92 -0.35 1.07
CA ARG A 176 -15.79 0.08 -0.32
C ARG A 176 -14.55 -0.46 -1.00
N VAL A 177 -13.41 -0.44 -0.30
CA VAL A 177 -12.11 -0.82 -0.88
C VAL A 177 -11.75 -2.29 -0.65
N GLY A 178 -12.37 -2.95 0.32
CA GLY A 178 -12.07 -4.32 0.72
C GLY A 178 -11.87 -5.30 -0.45
N PRO A 179 -12.83 -5.41 -1.40
CA PRO A 179 -12.69 -6.32 -2.54
C PRO A 179 -11.53 -6.01 -3.50
N PHE A 180 -10.88 -4.87 -3.33
CA PHE A 180 -9.81 -4.37 -4.20
C PHE A 180 -8.47 -4.20 -3.47
N LEU A 181 -8.40 -4.54 -2.18
CA LEU A 181 -7.19 -4.35 -1.38
C LEU A 181 -6.01 -5.19 -1.92
N ASP A 182 -6.21 -6.50 -2.15
CA ASP A 182 -5.20 -7.37 -2.77
C ASP A 182 -4.68 -6.80 -4.09
N PHE A 183 -5.59 -6.33 -4.94
CA PHE A 183 -5.24 -5.69 -6.20
C PHE A 183 -4.38 -4.44 -5.99
N LEU A 184 -4.83 -3.49 -5.16
CA LEU A 184 -4.11 -2.24 -4.90
C LEU A 184 -2.74 -2.46 -4.27
N MET A 185 -2.67 -3.40 -3.33
CA MET A 185 -1.45 -3.70 -2.61
C MET A 185 -0.44 -4.46 -3.46
N GLY A 186 -0.89 -5.45 -4.24
CA GLY A 186 -0.05 -6.16 -5.22
C GLY A 186 0.52 -5.21 -6.27
N LEU A 187 -0.33 -4.33 -6.83
CA LEU A 187 0.11 -3.28 -7.75
C LEU A 187 1.16 -2.35 -7.15
N GLY A 188 0.98 -1.96 -5.89
CA GLY A 188 1.92 -1.11 -5.18
C GLY A 188 3.30 -1.76 -5.06
N LEU A 189 3.34 -3.04 -4.67
CA LEU A 189 4.55 -3.83 -4.52
C LEU A 189 5.27 -4.04 -5.86
N ASP A 190 4.55 -4.42 -6.91
CA ASP A 190 5.10 -4.60 -8.25
C ASP A 190 5.74 -3.31 -8.76
N VAL A 191 5.03 -2.17 -8.67
CA VAL A 191 5.54 -0.86 -9.09
C VAL A 191 6.80 -0.46 -8.31
N ALA A 192 6.91 -0.87 -7.04
CA ALA A 192 8.09 -0.63 -6.21
C ALA A 192 9.27 -1.58 -6.48
N LYS A 193 9.02 -2.77 -7.06
CA LYS A 193 10.04 -3.82 -7.28
C LYS A 193 11.04 -3.50 -8.40
N GLY A 194 10.65 -2.70 -9.40
CA GLY A 194 11.41 -2.55 -10.64
C GLY A 194 12.89 -2.20 -10.42
N ASN A 195 13.77 -3.10 -10.89
CA ASN A 195 15.23 -3.09 -10.96
C ASN A 195 16.03 -3.40 -9.68
N GLY A 196 15.40 -3.87 -8.60
CA GLY A 196 16.14 -4.32 -7.42
C GLY A 196 16.96 -5.61 -7.60
N SER A 197 16.63 -6.44 -8.61
CA SER A 197 17.24 -7.77 -8.80
C SER A 197 18.44 -7.80 -9.76
N SER A 198 18.84 -6.67 -10.37
CA SER A 198 19.96 -6.65 -11.32
C SER A 198 21.26 -6.06 -10.75
N VAL A 199 21.33 -5.82 -9.44
CA VAL A 199 22.52 -5.24 -8.79
C VAL A 199 23.36 -6.30 -8.06
N GLU A 200 22.98 -7.57 -8.11
CA GLU A 200 23.76 -8.67 -7.50
C GLU A 200 24.79 -9.32 -8.45
N ASN A 201 24.94 -8.85 -9.69
CA ASN A 201 25.92 -9.41 -10.65
C ASN A 201 26.80 -8.35 -11.33
N TYR A 202 27.40 -7.46 -10.54
CA TYR A 202 28.69 -6.88 -10.95
C TYR A 202 29.74 -7.34 -9.94
N PRO A 203 30.54 -8.38 -10.25
CA PRO A 203 31.77 -8.59 -9.51
C PRO A 203 32.62 -7.35 -9.76
N ASP A 204 32.99 -6.68 -8.68
CA ASP A 204 34.17 -5.82 -8.53
C ASP A 204 34.91 -5.54 -9.85
N VAL A 205 34.35 -4.65 -10.69
CA VAL A 205 35.08 -4.17 -11.87
C VAL A 205 35.94 -3.03 -11.35
N ASP A 206 37.19 -3.39 -11.09
CA ASP A 206 38.31 -2.51 -10.82
C ASP A 206 38.18 -1.21 -11.62
N LEU A 207 37.88 -0.13 -10.91
CA LEU A 207 37.48 1.18 -11.46
C LEU A 207 38.67 1.98 -12.00
N THR A 208 39.73 1.31 -12.45
CA THR A 208 41.02 1.94 -12.78
C THR A 208 41.20 2.30 -14.25
N LEU A 209 40.21 2.05 -15.14
CA LEU A 209 40.39 2.27 -16.59
C LEU A 209 39.25 3.00 -17.33
N LEU A 210 38.52 3.92 -16.68
CA LEU A 210 37.62 4.84 -17.42
C LEU A 210 37.95 6.31 -17.11
N GLY A 211 38.17 7.08 -18.17
CA GLY A 211 38.57 8.49 -18.14
C GLY A 211 37.76 9.35 -17.15
N LYS A 212 38.48 10.23 -16.47
CA LYS A 212 38.09 10.97 -15.26
C LYS A 212 36.82 11.83 -15.35
N ASP A 213 36.32 12.12 -16.56
CA ASP A 213 35.22 13.08 -16.75
C ASP A 213 33.85 12.40 -17.02
N SER A 214 33.82 11.15 -17.52
CA SER A 214 32.56 10.41 -17.75
C SER A 214 32.13 9.54 -16.57
N ALA A 215 33.05 9.22 -15.67
CA ALA A 215 32.78 8.41 -14.47
C ALA A 215 31.95 9.18 -13.41
N VAL A 216 32.14 10.50 -13.31
CA VAL A 216 31.46 11.34 -12.30
C VAL A 216 29.97 11.51 -12.63
N GLU A 217 29.63 11.78 -13.89
CA GLU A 217 28.23 11.93 -14.32
C GLU A 217 27.44 10.61 -14.19
N ASN A 218 28.07 9.49 -14.55
CA ASN A 218 27.46 8.16 -14.38
C ASN A 218 27.23 7.81 -12.90
N ASN A 219 28.16 8.14 -12.00
CA ASN A 219 28.00 7.93 -10.56
C ASN A 219 26.88 8.79 -9.95
N VAL A 220 26.71 10.03 -10.41
CA VAL A 220 25.61 10.90 -9.97
C VAL A 220 24.24 10.39 -10.46
N LEU A 221 24.17 9.89 -11.69
CA LEU A 221 22.94 9.32 -12.25
C LEU A 221 22.54 8.01 -11.54
N ILE A 222 23.51 7.14 -11.28
CA ILE A 222 23.31 5.86 -10.56
C ILE A 222 22.84 6.13 -9.12
N SER A 223 23.51 7.04 -8.40
CA SER A 223 23.12 7.39 -7.02
C SER A 223 21.73 8.02 -6.93
N THR A 224 21.38 8.89 -7.89
CA THR A 224 20.04 9.48 -7.98
C THR A 224 18.96 8.43 -8.24
N THR A 225 19.24 7.49 -9.13
CA THR A 225 18.33 6.39 -9.49
C THR A 225 18.15 5.42 -8.32
N LEU A 226 19.23 5.07 -7.62
CA LEU A 226 19.18 4.24 -6.41
C LEU A 226 18.36 4.90 -5.29
N ARG A 227 18.57 6.20 -5.05
CA ARG A 227 17.80 6.96 -4.05
C ARG A 227 16.31 6.96 -4.40
N GLN A 228 15.98 7.21 -5.66
CA GLN A 228 14.62 7.11 -6.16
C GLN A 228 14.04 5.73 -5.81
N PHE A 229 14.65 4.62 -6.20
CA PHE A 229 14.11 3.29 -5.88
C PHE A 229 13.87 3.06 -4.38
N LYS A 230 14.80 3.51 -3.52
CA LYS A 230 14.62 3.45 -2.07
C LYS A 230 13.41 4.27 -1.60
N ASP A 231 13.20 5.46 -2.15
CA ASP A 231 12.04 6.31 -1.81
C ASP A 231 10.71 5.67 -2.26
N LEU A 232 10.65 5.04 -3.44
CA LEU A 232 9.45 4.32 -3.91
C LEU A 232 9.12 3.15 -3.00
N ARG A 233 10.13 2.34 -2.68
CA ARG A 233 9.98 1.18 -1.80
C ARG A 233 9.54 1.60 -0.40
N SER A 234 10.16 2.65 0.15
CA SER A 234 9.78 3.21 1.44
C SER A 234 8.33 3.71 1.45
N LEU A 235 7.88 4.37 0.38
CA LEU A 235 6.48 4.81 0.24
C LEU A 235 5.52 3.63 0.13
N CYS A 236 5.84 2.62 -0.68
CA CYS A 236 5.04 1.41 -0.81
C CYS A 236 4.87 0.70 0.54
N LEU A 237 5.96 0.51 1.30
CA LEU A 237 5.89 -0.11 2.62
C LEU A 237 5.12 0.73 3.63
N LYS A 238 5.16 2.07 3.54
CA LYS A 238 4.29 2.93 4.37
C LYS A 238 2.82 2.71 4.04
N ILE A 239 2.49 2.54 2.76
CA ILE A 239 1.12 2.22 2.32
C ILE A 239 0.71 0.84 2.85
N VAL A 240 1.57 -0.17 2.76
CA VAL A 240 1.31 -1.50 3.34
C VAL A 240 1.04 -1.41 4.83
N SER A 241 1.95 -0.81 5.59
CA SER A 241 1.77 -0.62 7.04
C SER A 241 0.48 0.14 7.37
N PHE A 242 0.14 1.20 6.61
CA PHE A 242 -1.12 1.91 6.78
C PHE A 242 -2.34 1.01 6.57
N VAL A 243 -2.32 0.18 5.53
CA VAL A 243 -3.43 -0.73 5.19
C VAL A 243 -3.60 -1.80 6.26
N LEU A 244 -2.52 -2.40 6.74
CA LEU A 244 -2.56 -3.42 7.80
C LEU A 244 -3.15 -2.87 9.10
N ASN A 245 -2.88 -1.60 9.43
CA ASN A 245 -3.45 -0.96 10.62
C ASN A 245 -4.87 -0.43 10.41
N LYS A 246 -5.25 -0.04 9.18
CA LYS A 246 -6.58 0.54 8.91
C LYS A 246 -7.64 -0.53 8.65
N TYR A 247 -7.26 -1.64 8.04
CA TYR A 247 -8.16 -2.70 7.60
C TYR A 247 -7.79 -4.01 8.31
N GLU A 248 -7.74 -3.99 9.64
CA GLU A 248 -7.27 -5.10 10.49
C GLU A 248 -8.07 -6.41 10.26
N ASP A 249 -9.35 -6.31 9.88
CA ASP A 249 -10.23 -7.45 9.60
C ASP A 249 -10.07 -8.05 8.20
N HIS A 250 -9.36 -7.36 7.29
CA HIS A 250 -9.24 -7.82 5.90
C HIS A 250 -8.25 -8.98 5.79
N GLU A 251 -8.70 -10.06 5.14
CA GLU A 251 -7.89 -11.23 4.85
C GLU A 251 -7.28 -11.11 3.45
N PHE A 252 -6.00 -10.80 3.41
CA PHE A 252 -5.23 -10.81 2.17
C PHE A 252 -4.96 -12.25 1.70
N SER A 253 -4.97 -12.45 0.39
CA SER A 253 -4.62 -13.74 -0.22
C SER A 253 -3.19 -14.20 0.06
N CYS A 254 -2.96 -15.51 -0.04
CA CYS A 254 -1.62 -16.10 0.07
C CYS A 254 -0.67 -15.52 -0.98
N GLU A 255 -1.15 -15.32 -2.21
CA GLU A 255 -0.43 -14.75 -3.33
C GLU A 255 0.09 -13.34 -3.02
N PHE A 256 -0.72 -12.52 -2.33
CA PHE A 256 -0.28 -11.21 -1.86
C PHE A 256 0.90 -11.33 -0.88
N TRP A 257 0.81 -12.24 0.10
CA TRP A 257 1.87 -12.41 1.08
C TRP A 257 3.16 -12.94 0.46
N ASP A 258 3.05 -13.86 -0.49
CA ASP A 258 4.21 -14.36 -1.23
C ASP A 258 4.87 -13.22 -2.01
N LEU A 259 4.08 -12.38 -2.68
CA LEU A 259 4.57 -11.19 -3.36
C LEU A 259 5.25 -10.21 -2.38
N PHE A 260 4.64 -9.96 -1.21
CA PHE A 260 5.21 -9.08 -0.18
C PHE A 260 6.57 -9.60 0.28
N PHE A 261 6.66 -10.84 0.77
CA PHE A 261 7.90 -11.41 1.30
C PHE A 261 8.98 -11.53 0.22
N MET A 262 8.64 -11.94 -1.01
CA MET A 262 9.58 -11.90 -2.13
C MET A 262 10.11 -10.50 -2.41
N SER A 263 9.28 -9.47 -2.25
CA SER A 263 9.66 -8.08 -2.54
C SER A 263 10.53 -7.46 -1.44
N VAL A 264 10.38 -7.91 -0.19
CA VAL A 264 11.12 -7.37 0.95
C VAL A 264 12.28 -8.25 1.40
N LYS A 265 12.46 -9.44 0.84
CA LYS A 265 13.52 -10.38 1.24
C LYS A 265 14.91 -9.74 1.35
N PRO A 266 15.41 -8.96 0.38
CA PRO A 266 16.72 -8.31 0.51
C PRO A 266 16.81 -7.31 1.68
N LEU A 267 15.68 -6.71 2.07
CA LEU A 267 15.61 -5.82 3.23
C LEU A 267 15.55 -6.60 4.55
N ILE A 268 14.94 -7.78 4.55
CA ILE A 268 14.94 -8.69 5.71
C ILE A 268 16.37 -9.18 5.94
N ASP A 269 17.06 -9.63 4.89
CA ASP A 269 18.43 -10.14 5.00
C ASP A 269 19.42 -9.08 5.52
N GLY A 270 19.17 -7.79 5.20
CA GLY A 270 19.95 -6.65 5.67
C GLY A 270 19.37 -5.93 6.90
N PHE A 271 18.31 -6.45 7.54
CA PHE A 271 17.47 -5.68 8.47
C PHE A 271 18.26 -5.12 9.66
N LYS A 272 19.16 -5.91 10.24
CA LYS A 272 20.01 -5.51 11.38
C LYS A 272 20.95 -4.34 11.04
N GLN A 273 21.36 -4.24 9.78
CA GLN A 273 22.26 -3.18 9.31
C GLN A 273 21.47 -1.92 8.88
N GLU A 274 20.18 -2.07 8.55
CA GLU A 274 19.32 -0.95 8.16
C GLU A 274 18.82 -0.15 9.37
N GLY A 275 19.49 0.97 9.64
CA GLY A 275 18.90 2.08 10.38
C GLY A 275 18.71 1.96 11.90
N PRO A 276 19.50 1.21 12.69
CA PRO A 276 19.47 1.36 14.15
C PRO A 276 19.70 2.82 14.60
N SER A 277 20.54 3.57 13.88
CA SER A 277 20.83 4.98 14.16
C SER A 277 19.79 5.97 13.64
N GLY A 278 18.71 5.48 13.00
CA GLY A 278 17.65 6.33 12.46
C GLY A 278 16.80 6.97 13.57
N GLN A 279 16.33 8.19 13.35
CA GLN A 279 15.40 8.85 14.29
C GLN A 279 13.99 8.22 14.32
N LYS A 280 13.66 7.37 13.33
CA LYS A 280 12.35 6.73 13.18
C LYS A 280 12.53 5.29 12.71
N PRO A 281 11.65 4.35 13.10
CA PRO A 281 11.65 3.00 12.57
C PRO A 281 11.47 3.00 11.05
N SER A 282 12.06 2.02 10.39
CA SER A 282 11.93 1.85 8.95
C SER A 282 10.47 1.56 8.56
N SER A 283 10.11 1.86 7.31
CA SER A 283 8.77 1.51 6.79
C SER A 283 8.54 0.00 6.83
N LEU A 284 9.60 -0.81 6.67
CA LEU A 284 9.53 -2.27 6.76
C LEU A 284 9.21 -2.70 8.19
N PHE A 285 9.91 -2.15 9.18
CA PHE A 285 9.62 -2.43 10.58
C PHE A 285 8.21 -2.00 10.95
N SER A 286 7.72 -0.89 10.40
CA SER A 286 6.32 -0.46 10.59
C SER A 286 5.31 -1.48 10.03
N CYS A 287 5.68 -2.28 9.01
CA CYS A 287 4.85 -3.39 8.54
C CYS A 287 4.86 -4.53 9.57
N PHE A 288 6.04 -4.98 10.02
CA PHE A 288 6.14 -6.07 11.00
C PHE A 288 5.50 -5.72 12.35
N LEU A 289 5.60 -4.46 12.79
CA LEU A 289 4.88 -3.97 13.95
C LEU A 289 3.36 -4.10 13.75
N ALA A 290 2.84 -3.78 12.57
CA ALA A 290 1.41 -3.98 12.28
C ALA A 290 1.03 -5.47 12.31
N LEU A 291 1.86 -6.36 11.76
CA LEU A 291 1.63 -7.82 11.83
C LEU A 291 1.57 -8.33 13.27
N SER A 292 2.44 -7.82 14.16
CA SER A 292 2.48 -8.24 15.57
C SER A 292 1.20 -7.94 16.37
N ARG A 293 0.32 -7.06 15.85
CA ARG A 293 -0.92 -6.64 16.52
C ARG A 293 -2.13 -7.50 16.21
N SER A 294 -2.07 -8.35 15.17
CA SER A 294 -3.23 -9.12 14.70
C SER A 294 -2.97 -10.60 14.78
N GLN A 295 -3.82 -11.32 15.54
CA GLN A 295 -3.77 -12.78 15.66
C GLN A 295 -3.72 -13.48 14.30
N LYS A 296 -4.45 -12.96 13.29
CA LYS A 296 -4.50 -13.53 11.93
C LYS A 296 -3.17 -13.36 11.19
N LEU A 297 -2.39 -12.34 11.52
CA LEU A 297 -1.17 -11.95 10.81
C LEU A 297 0.12 -12.40 11.50
N VAL A 298 0.09 -12.67 12.81
CA VAL A 298 1.24 -13.24 13.54
C VAL A 298 1.86 -14.46 12.85
N PRO A 299 1.09 -15.41 12.25
CA PRO A 299 1.67 -16.53 11.52
C PRO A 299 2.67 -16.15 10.42
N LEU A 300 2.59 -14.93 9.89
CA LEU A 300 3.49 -14.45 8.85
C LEU A 300 4.88 -14.12 9.39
N LEU A 301 5.02 -13.85 10.70
CA LEU A 301 6.28 -13.45 11.32
C LEU A 301 7.32 -14.58 11.38
N TYR A 302 6.89 -15.85 11.31
CA TYR A 302 7.80 -16.99 11.25
C TYR A 302 8.08 -17.50 9.83
N ARG A 303 7.56 -16.85 8.78
CA ARG A 303 7.86 -17.22 7.38
C ARG A 303 9.34 -17.10 7.04
N GLU A 304 10.04 -16.15 7.65
CA GLU A 304 11.49 -15.95 7.51
C GLU A 304 12.16 -16.19 8.86
N GLN A 305 12.96 -17.25 8.97
CA GLN A 305 13.49 -17.75 10.25
C GLN A 305 14.29 -16.70 11.04
N LYS A 306 14.99 -15.81 10.33
CA LYS A 306 15.84 -14.77 10.95
C LYS A 306 15.07 -13.51 11.34
N LEU A 307 13.84 -13.34 10.87
CA LEU A 307 13.09 -12.09 11.01
C LEU A 307 12.91 -11.66 12.47
N VAL A 308 12.32 -12.52 13.29
CA VAL A 308 12.04 -12.23 14.70
C VAL A 308 13.34 -12.11 15.52
N PRO A 309 14.31 -13.04 15.43
CA PRO A 309 15.61 -12.86 16.08
C PRO A 309 16.29 -11.54 15.71
N ASP A 310 16.27 -11.14 14.44
CA ASP A 310 16.92 -9.93 13.98
C ASP A 310 16.23 -8.67 14.55
N ILE A 311 14.89 -8.65 14.61
CA ILE A 311 14.13 -7.58 15.28
C ILE A 311 14.53 -7.47 16.76
N LEU A 312 14.59 -8.59 17.48
CA LEU A 312 14.95 -8.60 18.91
C LEU A 312 16.39 -8.13 19.13
N SER A 313 17.30 -8.54 18.25
CA SER A 313 18.72 -8.19 18.34
C SER A 313 18.98 -6.68 18.29
N ILE A 314 18.05 -5.88 17.76
CA ILE A 314 18.14 -4.40 17.75
C ILE A 314 18.27 -3.84 19.17
N LEU A 315 17.67 -4.47 20.18
CA LEU A 315 17.78 -4.04 21.58
C LEU A 315 19.23 -4.05 22.10
N THR A 316 20.08 -4.90 21.51
CA THR A 316 21.51 -5.00 21.83
C THR A 316 22.37 -3.97 21.09
N VAL A 317 21.86 -3.34 20.05
CA VAL A 317 22.62 -2.39 19.23
C VAL A 317 22.82 -1.08 19.99
N THR A 318 24.08 -0.73 20.27
CA THR A 318 24.41 0.45 21.09
C THR A 318 24.09 1.78 20.43
N SER A 319 24.07 1.82 19.09
CA SER A 319 23.69 3.00 18.28
C SER A 319 22.19 3.11 18.04
N ALA A 320 21.37 2.19 18.56
CA ALA A 320 19.93 2.21 18.38
C ALA A 320 19.30 3.46 19.03
N SER A 321 18.45 4.18 18.29
CA SER A 321 17.71 5.32 18.85
C SER A 321 16.59 4.87 19.79
N GLU A 322 16.20 5.74 20.73
CA GLU A 322 15.11 5.46 21.68
C GLU A 322 13.79 5.12 20.98
N ALA A 323 13.47 5.80 19.88
CA ALA A 323 12.27 5.54 19.09
C ALA A 323 12.26 4.13 18.47
N ILE A 324 13.43 3.62 18.07
CA ILE A 324 13.57 2.27 17.51
C ILE A 324 13.46 1.23 18.62
N ILE A 325 14.11 1.45 19.76
CA ILE A 325 14.00 0.57 20.94
C ILE A 325 12.53 0.48 21.39
N SER A 326 11.84 1.61 21.51
CA SER A 326 10.41 1.66 21.84
C SER A 326 9.55 0.88 20.84
N CYS A 327 9.89 0.93 19.55
CA CYS A 327 9.21 0.16 18.51
C CYS A 327 9.41 -1.36 18.67
N VAL A 328 10.63 -1.81 19.02
CA VAL A 328 10.91 -3.23 19.30
C VAL A 328 10.19 -3.68 20.55
N LEU A 329 10.22 -2.90 21.62
CA LEU A 329 9.46 -3.20 22.84
C LEU A 329 7.96 -3.28 22.56
N LYS A 330 7.41 -2.36 21.75
CA LYS A 330 6.00 -2.41 21.36
C LYS A 330 5.67 -3.66 20.54
N PHE A 331 6.57 -4.08 19.65
CA PHE A 331 6.43 -5.33 18.91
C PHE A 331 6.33 -6.54 19.85
N VAL A 332 7.22 -6.65 20.84
CA VAL A 332 7.19 -7.72 21.86
C VAL A 332 5.93 -7.64 22.71
N GLU A 333 5.57 -6.44 23.17
CA GLU A 333 4.36 -6.20 23.97
C GLU A 333 3.10 -6.66 23.24
N ASN A 334 2.97 -6.38 21.94
CA ASN A 334 1.81 -6.81 21.16
C ASN A 334 1.68 -8.35 21.13
N LEU A 335 2.79 -9.06 20.92
CA LEU A 335 2.78 -10.53 20.93
C LEU A 335 2.37 -11.07 22.30
N LEU A 336 2.97 -10.57 23.38
CA LEU A 336 2.64 -11.02 24.74
C LEU A 336 1.19 -10.71 25.13
N ASN A 337 0.66 -9.54 24.72
CA ASN A 337 -0.74 -9.18 24.94
C ASN A 337 -1.68 -10.15 24.18
N LEU A 338 -1.39 -10.44 22.91
CA LEU A 338 -2.21 -11.36 22.11
C LEU A 338 -2.26 -12.76 22.71
N ASP A 339 -1.11 -13.32 23.12
CA ASP A 339 -1.11 -14.65 23.75
C ASP A 339 -1.87 -14.66 25.08
N HIS A 340 -1.72 -13.60 25.88
CA HIS A 340 -2.46 -13.45 27.12
C HIS A 340 -3.97 -13.36 26.90
N GLU A 341 -4.42 -12.68 25.84
CA GLU A 341 -5.86 -12.55 25.52
C GLU A 341 -6.47 -13.85 24.99
N LEU A 342 -5.68 -14.67 24.30
CA LEU A 342 -6.14 -15.93 23.73
C LEU A 342 -6.18 -17.07 24.76
N ASP A 343 -5.19 -17.13 25.66
CA ASP A 343 -5.02 -18.20 26.66
C ASP A 343 -5.08 -19.62 26.03
N ASP A 344 -4.60 -19.73 24.78
CA ASP A 344 -4.60 -20.97 23.99
C ASP A 344 -3.24 -21.66 24.06
N GLU A 345 -3.24 -22.98 24.26
CA GLU A 345 -2.02 -23.77 24.45
C GLU A 345 -1.18 -23.92 23.18
N ASP A 346 -1.79 -23.87 21.98
CA ASP A 346 -1.10 -23.93 20.68
C ASP A 346 -1.40 -22.71 19.81
N SER A 347 -1.27 -21.52 20.41
CA SER A 347 -1.46 -20.27 19.68
C SER A 347 -0.33 -20.06 18.66
N ALA A 348 -0.67 -19.44 17.50
CA ALA A 348 0.34 -19.02 16.53
C ALA A 348 1.36 -18.03 17.13
N VAL A 349 0.99 -17.36 18.23
CA VAL A 349 1.85 -16.45 18.97
C VAL A 349 2.92 -17.21 19.73
N LYS A 350 2.58 -18.32 20.41
CA LYS A 350 3.57 -19.19 21.07
C LYS A 350 4.59 -19.74 20.09
N ARG A 351 4.17 -20.08 18.87
CA ARG A 351 5.07 -20.52 17.78
C ARG A 351 6.06 -19.44 17.33
N VAL A 352 5.78 -18.17 17.61
CA VAL A 352 6.71 -17.05 17.41
C VAL A 352 7.57 -16.80 18.65
N ILE A 353 7.00 -16.82 19.85
CA ILE A 353 7.70 -16.46 21.09
C ILE A 353 8.66 -17.56 21.53
N LEU A 354 8.20 -18.82 21.62
CA LEU A 354 8.97 -19.91 22.23
C LEU A 354 10.33 -20.15 21.54
N PRO A 355 10.43 -20.21 20.20
CA PRO A 355 11.72 -20.38 19.53
C PRO A 355 12.68 -19.21 19.71
N ASN A 356 12.18 -18.05 20.14
CA ASN A 356 12.92 -16.80 20.26
C ASN A 356 13.07 -16.33 21.71
N LEU A 357 12.67 -17.14 22.69
CA LEU A 357 12.60 -16.75 24.10
C LEU A 357 13.99 -16.44 24.67
N GLU A 358 14.99 -17.30 24.40
CA GLU A 358 16.38 -17.08 24.82
C GLU A 358 16.92 -15.76 24.24
N ALA A 359 16.79 -15.58 22.93
CA ALA A 359 17.21 -14.35 22.25
C ALA A 359 16.51 -13.09 22.79
N LEU A 360 15.24 -13.20 23.18
CA LEU A 360 14.48 -12.12 23.81
C LEU A 360 15.05 -11.79 25.20
N ILE A 361 15.26 -12.81 26.04
CA ILE A 361 15.79 -12.65 27.40
C ILE A 361 17.19 -12.03 27.34
N ASP A 362 18.07 -12.55 26.50
CA ASP A 362 19.43 -12.02 26.31
C ASP A 362 19.41 -10.57 25.82
N SER A 363 18.54 -10.27 24.85
CA SER A 363 18.40 -8.92 24.30
C SER A 363 17.88 -7.93 25.33
N LEU A 364 16.89 -8.32 26.15
CA LEU A 364 16.39 -7.51 27.26
C LEU A 364 17.47 -7.33 28.34
N HIS A 365 18.15 -8.41 28.74
CA HIS A 365 19.22 -8.34 29.72
C HIS A 365 20.32 -7.37 29.27
N SER A 366 20.79 -7.48 28.02
CA SER A 366 21.74 -6.53 27.44
C SER A 366 21.20 -5.10 27.43
N LEU A 367 19.93 -4.89 27.10
CA LEU A 367 19.31 -3.57 27.07
C LEU A 367 19.34 -2.90 28.45
N PHE A 368 18.87 -3.59 29.49
CA PHE A 368 18.74 -3.05 30.85
C PHE A 368 20.07 -3.02 31.61
N HIS A 369 21.02 -3.90 31.29
CA HIS A 369 22.36 -3.90 31.88
C HIS A 369 23.30 -2.88 31.22
N SER A 370 23.06 -2.51 29.95
CA SER A 370 23.90 -1.53 29.24
C SER A 370 23.82 -0.13 29.88
N ASN A 371 24.87 0.22 30.61
CA ASN A 371 24.93 1.35 31.55
C ASN A 371 25.08 2.73 30.86
N ASN A 372 24.25 3.05 29.86
CA ASN A 372 24.30 4.32 29.13
C ASN A 372 23.44 5.40 29.79
N ALA A 373 24.02 6.57 30.06
CA ALA A 373 23.35 7.70 30.71
C ALA A 373 22.10 8.23 29.95
N ALA A 374 22.06 8.06 28.62
CA ALA A 374 20.87 8.32 27.81
C ALA A 374 19.74 7.32 28.10
N LYS A 375 20.06 6.01 28.17
CA LYS A 375 19.10 4.95 28.49
C LYS A 375 18.54 5.05 29.92
N ARG A 376 19.30 5.61 30.88
CA ARG A 376 18.81 5.89 32.24
C ARG A 376 17.58 6.83 32.29
N LYS A 377 17.36 7.68 31.28
CA LYS A 377 16.15 8.52 31.20
C LYS A 377 14.92 7.72 30.78
N LEU A 378 15.08 6.72 29.91
CA LEU A 378 14.03 5.75 29.56
C LEU A 378 13.59 4.94 30.78
N PHE A 379 14.55 4.55 31.63
CA PHE A 379 14.31 3.68 32.79
C PHE A 379 13.93 4.40 34.09
N LYS A 380 13.97 5.75 34.13
CA LYS A 380 13.50 6.51 35.32
C LYS A 380 12.00 6.39 35.54
N HIS A 381 11.25 6.14 34.46
CA HIS A 381 9.84 5.74 34.48
C HIS A 381 9.68 4.66 33.40
N PRO A 382 9.78 3.35 33.73
CA PRO A 382 9.52 2.31 32.75
C PRO A 382 8.17 2.59 32.08
N GLY A 383 8.14 2.56 30.75
CA GLY A 383 6.90 2.74 30.02
C GLY A 383 5.90 1.61 30.32
N ASP A 384 4.65 1.82 29.92
CA ASP A 384 3.60 0.82 30.02
C ASP A 384 3.99 -0.49 29.30
N ALA A 385 4.78 -0.39 28.22
CA ALA A 385 5.23 -1.53 27.42
C ALA A 385 6.19 -2.43 28.21
N GLU A 386 7.24 -1.88 28.80
CA GLU A 386 8.22 -2.62 29.61
C GLU A 386 7.53 -3.31 30.78
N THR A 387 6.64 -2.59 31.47
CA THR A 387 5.89 -3.12 32.62
C THR A 387 5.01 -4.31 32.19
N ARG A 388 4.34 -4.22 31.05
CA ARG A 388 3.54 -5.33 30.49
C ARG A 388 4.40 -6.51 30.06
N ILE A 389 5.55 -6.26 29.43
CA ILE A 389 6.49 -7.31 29.03
C ILE A 389 6.93 -8.10 30.26
N PHE A 390 7.43 -7.42 31.31
CA PHE A 390 7.87 -8.10 32.53
C PHE A 390 6.73 -8.77 33.31
N LYS A 391 5.49 -8.32 33.13
CA LYS A 391 4.32 -8.96 33.71
C LYS A 391 3.96 -10.29 33.01
N PHE A 392 4.09 -10.34 31.69
CA PHE A 392 3.61 -11.50 30.89
C PHE A 392 4.72 -12.49 30.50
N LEU A 393 5.95 -12.02 30.33
CA LEU A 393 7.09 -12.87 29.97
C LEU A 393 7.34 -14.04 30.95
N PRO A 394 7.13 -13.91 32.28
CA PRO A 394 7.29 -15.03 33.20
C PRO A 394 6.38 -16.23 32.94
N LYS A 395 5.31 -16.10 32.13
CA LYS A 395 4.45 -17.25 31.77
C LYS A 395 5.17 -18.29 30.90
N TYR A 396 6.32 -17.94 30.31
CA TYR A 396 7.09 -18.81 29.39
C TYR A 396 8.35 -19.40 30.02
N ILE A 397 8.64 -19.07 31.27
CA ILE A 397 9.81 -19.51 32.06
C ILE A 397 9.29 -20.39 33.19
#